data_AF-A0A7L3W6Z2-F1
#
_entry.id   AF-A0A7L3W6Z2-F1
#
_cell.length_a   1.000
_cell.length_b   1.000
_cell.length_c   1.000
_cell.angle_alpha   90.00
_cell.angle_beta   90.00
_cell.angle_gamma   90.00
#
_symmetry.space_group_name_H-M   'P 1'
#
loop_
_entity.id
_entity.type
_entity.pdbx_description
1 polymer ?
#
loop_
_entity_poly.entity_id
_entity_poly.type
_entity_poly.pdbx_seq_one_letter_code
_entity_poly.pdbx_strand_id
1 'polypeptide(L)' 'SSQDAPVAIAVTVVAATALLLLLLRGTGRRASSLVTLQDPLAKYPLRLVDKEEISHDTKKFRFGLTSPDHTLGLPVGKY' A
#
# COMPACT_ATOMS: atom_id res chain seq x y z
N SER A 1 -19.91 47.65 -17.83
CA SER A 1 -19.72 46.43 -18.64
C SER A 1 -18.28 45.99 -18.85
N SER A 2 -17.23 46.74 -18.48
CA SER A 2 -15.84 46.27 -18.68
C SER A 2 -15.29 45.41 -17.52
N GLN A 3 -15.93 45.44 -16.34
CA GLN A 3 -15.47 44.69 -15.17
C GLN A 3 -16.02 43.25 -15.09
N ASP A 4 -17.02 42.91 -15.90
CA ASP A 4 -17.70 41.61 -15.82
C ASP A 4 -16.86 40.47 -16.43
N ALA A 5 -16.08 40.78 -17.48
CA ALA A 5 -15.21 39.83 -18.15
C ALA A 5 -14.05 39.31 -17.28
N PRO A 6 -13.23 40.15 -16.61
CA PRO A 6 -12.15 39.66 -15.76
C PRO A 6 -12.65 38.86 -14.55
N VAL A 7 -13.80 39.24 -13.99
CA VAL A 7 -14.42 38.50 -12.87
C VAL A 7 -14.89 37.11 -13.32
N ALA A 8 -15.53 37.00 -14.49
CA ALA A 8 -15.95 35.71 -15.03
C ALA A 8 -14.76 34.78 -15.32
N ILE A 9 -13.64 35.32 -15.82
CA ILE A 9 -12.41 34.55 -16.05
C ILE A 9 -11.82 34.07 -14.72
N ALA A 10 -11.75 34.94 -13.71
CA ALA A 10 -11.23 34.56 -12.40
C ALA A 10 -12.05 33.41 -11.77
N VAL A 11 -13.38 33.48 -11.85
CA VAL A 11 -14.27 32.44 -11.32
C VAL A 11 -14.08 31.10 -12.05
N THR A 12 -13.99 31.12 -13.39
CA THR A 12 -13.79 29.89 -14.18
C THR A 12 -12.44 29.24 -13.91
N VAL A 13 -11.37 30.03 -13.78
CA VAL A 13 -10.04 29.51 -13.43
C VAL A 13 -10.06 28.89 -12.03
N VAL A 14 -10.64 29.55 -11.03
CA VAL A 14 -10.72 29.01 -9.66
C VAL A 14 -11.55 27.72 -9.63
N ALA A 15 -12.69 27.69 -10.32
CA ALA A 15 -13.55 26.51 -10.39
C ALA A 15 -12.86 25.33 -11.09
N ALA A 16 -12.19 25.58 -12.22
CA ALA A 16 -11.44 24.57 -12.95
C ALA A 16 -10.26 24.03 -12.12
N THR A 17 -9.55 24.91 -11.42
CA THR A 17 -8.42 24.52 -10.57
C THR A 17 -8.89 23.71 -9.36
N ALA A 18 -9.98 24.13 -8.72
CA ALA A 18 -10.58 23.39 -7.62
C ALA A 18 -11.09 22.01 -8.08
N LEU A 19 -11.76 21.93 -9.23
CA LEU A 19 -12.22 20.68 -9.82
C LEU A 19 -11.04 19.76 -10.14
N LEU A 20 -9.98 20.29 -10.75
CA LEU A 20 -8.75 19.55 -11.04
C LEU A 20 -8.14 18.98 -9.75
N LEU A 21 -7.97 19.80 -8.71
CA LEU A 21 -7.43 19.34 -7.41
C LEU A 21 -8.31 18.27 -6.75
N LEU A 22 -9.64 18.37 -6.89
CA LEU A 22 -10.56 17.35 -6.39
C LEU A 22 -10.43 16.03 -7.17
N LEU A 23 -10.27 16.10 -8.49
CA LEU A 23 -10.06 14.91 -9.33
C LEU A 23 -8.70 14.25 -9.04
N LEU A 24 -7.63 15.03 -8.83
CA LEU A 24 -6.33 14.49 -8.43
C LEU A 24 -6.32 13.89 -7.01
N ARG A 25 -7.22 14.30 -6.12
CA ARG A 25 -7.35 13.71 -4.78
C ARG A 25 -7.93 12.28 -4.80
N GLY A 26 -8.71 11.92 -5.82
CA GLY A 26 -9.38 10.61 -5.93
C GLY A 26 -8.50 9.48 -6.47
N THR A 27 -7.37 9.78 -7.13
CA THR A 27 -6.48 8.78 -7.73
C THR A 27 -5.47 8.18 -6.74
N GLY A 28 -5.36 8.75 -5.54
CA GLY A 28 -4.48 8.28 -4.48
C GLY A 28 -5.07 7.19 -3.58
N ARG A 29 -5.71 6.16 -4.13
CA ARG A 29 -5.95 4.94 -3.33
C ARG A 29 -4.59 4.27 -3.14
N ARG A 30 -3.93 4.55 -2.01
CA ARG A 30 -2.76 3.77 -1.58
C ARG A 30 -3.18 2.31 -1.63
N ALA A 31 -2.49 1.51 -2.45
CA ALA A 31 -2.61 0.07 -2.34
C ALA A 31 -2.29 -0.27 -0.88
N SER A 32 -3.30 -0.74 -0.14
CA SER A 32 -3.07 -1.26 1.20
C SER A 32 -2.03 -2.36 1.04
N SER A 33 -0.83 -2.14 1.60
CA SER A 33 0.23 -3.13 1.52
C SER A 33 -0.32 -4.43 2.07
N LEU A 34 -0.34 -5.47 1.23
CA LEU A 34 -0.78 -6.81 1.62
C LEU A 34 0.25 -7.36 2.61
N VAL A 35 0.01 -7.11 3.89
CA VAL A 35 0.91 -7.46 4.99
C VAL A 35 0.26 -8.54 5.84
N THR A 36 1.05 -9.58 6.12
CA THR A 36 0.58 -10.74 6.87
C THR A 36 0.52 -10.44 8.37
N LEU A 37 1.57 -9.86 8.94
CA LEU A 37 1.63 -9.52 10.37
C LEU A 37 0.99 -8.15 10.62
N GLN A 38 -0.32 -8.13 10.89
CA GLN A 38 -1.05 -6.89 11.17
C GLN A 38 -1.16 -6.61 12.68
N ASP A 39 -1.37 -7.65 13.47
CA ASP A 39 -1.48 -7.59 14.94
C ASP A 39 -0.30 -8.35 15.56
N PRO A 40 0.55 -7.70 16.37
CA PRO A 40 1.69 -8.35 17.02
C PRO A 40 1.30 -9.43 18.04
N LEU A 41 0.05 -9.43 18.55
CA LEU A 41 -0.42 -10.43 19.51
C LEU A 41 -1.13 -11.62 18.85
N ALA A 42 -1.47 -11.50 17.57
CA ALA A 42 -2.16 -12.55 16.83
C ALA A 42 -1.20 -13.65 16.37
N LYS A 43 -1.68 -14.89 16.37
CA LYS A 43 -0.96 -16.03 15.80
C LYS A 43 -1.43 -16.27 14.37
N TYR A 44 -0.49 -16.22 13.43
CA TYR A 44 -0.75 -16.46 12.01
C TYR A 44 -0.24 -17.84 11.61
N PRO A 45 -1.12 -18.84 11.35
CA PRO A 45 -0.69 -20.13 10.87
C PRO A 45 -0.21 -20.03 9.42
N LEU A 46 1.08 -20.27 9.18
CA LEU A 46 1.65 -20.29 7.84
C LEU A 46 1.91 -21.74 7.41
N ARG A 47 1.55 -22.05 6.16
CA ARG A 47 1.77 -23.39 5.60
C ARG A 47 3.25 -23.57 5.29
N LEU A 48 3.83 -24.70 5.71
CA LEU A 48 5.15 -25.10 5.23
C LEU A 48 5.07 -25.45 3.74
N VAL A 49 5.79 -24.70 2.91
CA VAL A 49 5.85 -24.90 1.46
C VAL A 49 7.05 -25.73 1.06
N ASP A 50 8.18 -25.54 1.74
CA ASP A 50 9.43 -26.19 1.36
C ASP A 50 10.36 -26.35 2.58
N LYS A 51 11.20 -27.37 2.52
CA LYS A 51 12.20 -27.70 3.54
C LYS A 51 13.47 -28.15 2.82
N GLU A 52 14.49 -27.32 2.93
CA GLU A 52 15.80 -27.55 2.32
C GLU A 52 16.83 -27.89 3.39
N GLU A 53 17.64 -28.91 3.16
CA GLU A 53 18.76 -29.28 4.04
C GLU A 53 20.02 -28.56 3.58
N ILE A 54 20.50 -27.60 4.39
CA ILE A 54 21.71 -26.82 4.09
C ILE A 54 22.95 -27.58 4.57
N SER A 55 22.87 -28.22 5.74
CA SER A 55 23.90 -29.08 6.32
C SER A 55 23.24 -30.20 7.14
N HIS A 56 24.07 -31.07 7.71
CA HIS A 56 23.62 -32.16 8.59
C HIS A 56 22.66 -31.71 9.71
N ASP A 57 22.90 -30.52 10.29
CA ASP A 57 22.14 -29.96 11.41
C ASP A 57 21.35 -28.70 11.06
N THR A 58 21.55 -28.12 9.88
CA THR A 58 20.92 -26.86 9.47
C THR A 58 19.92 -27.08 8.35
N LYS A 59 18.69 -26.60 8.56
CA LYS A 59 17.60 -26.71 7.60
C LYS A 59 16.92 -25.35 7.40
N LYS A 60 16.57 -25.04 6.16
CA LYS A 60 15.83 -23.83 5.78
C LYS A 60 14.39 -24.20 5.48
N PHE A 61 13.47 -23.55 6.19
CA PHE A 61 12.03 -23.75 6.01
C PHE A 61 11.44 -22.55 5.29
N ARG A 62 10.63 -22.82 4.27
CA ARG A 62 9.91 -21.78 3.53
C ARG A 62 8.44 -21.90 3.86
N PHE A 63 7.88 -20.83 4.38
CA PHE A 63 6.45 -20.77 4.70
C PHE A 63 5.72 -19.91 3.66
N GLY A 64 4.58 -20.40 3.20
CA GLY A 64 3.73 -19.70 2.25
C GLY A 64 2.87 -18.67 2.98
N LEU A 65 2.80 -17.48 2.39
CA LEU A 65 1.87 -16.43 2.83
C LEU A 65 0.48 -16.65 2.21
N THR A 66 -0.50 -15.84 2.63
CA THR A 66 -1.90 -15.93 2.18
C THR A 66 -2.05 -15.78 0.66
N SER A 67 -1.21 -14.97 0.01
CA SER A 67 -1.10 -14.91 -1.45
C SER A 67 0.34 -14.55 -1.89
N PRO A 68 0.70 -14.75 -3.18
CA PRO A 68 2.02 -14.38 -3.70
C PRO A 68 2.35 -12.88 -3.59
N ASP A 69 1.33 -12.03 -3.61
CA ASP A 69 1.47 -10.57 -3.51
C ASP A 69 1.62 -10.09 -2.04
N HIS A 70 1.43 -10.98 -1.07
CA HIS A 70 1.61 -10.64 0.34
C HIS A 70 3.09 -10.57 0.72
N THR A 71 3.37 -9.70 1.68
CA THR A 71 4.65 -9.62 2.38
C THR A 71 4.45 -9.99 3.85
N LEU A 72 5.52 -10.43 4.52
CA LEU A 72 5.44 -10.76 5.94
C LEU A 72 5.20 -9.50 6.79
N GLY A 73 5.85 -8.39 6.45
CA GLY A 73 5.72 -7.11 7.15
C GLY A 73 6.53 -6.99 8.44
N LEU A 74 7.55 -7.82 8.63
CA LEU A 74 8.44 -7.75 9.79
C LEU A 74 9.54 -6.70 9.57
N PRO A 75 9.73 -5.72 10.46
CA PRO A 75 10.85 -4.79 10.38
C PRO A 75 12.20 -5.50 10.51
N VAL A 76 13.20 -5.04 9.78
CA VAL A 76 14.57 -5.58 9.87
C VAL A 76 15.07 -5.44 11.33
N GLY A 77 15.70 -6.50 11.85
CA GLY A 77 16.19 -6.57 13.22
C GLY A 77 15.15 -7.01 14.26
N LYS A 78 13.95 -7.41 13.82
CA LYS A 78 12.94 -8.07 14.67
C LYS A 78 12.87 -9.57 14.36
N TYR A 79 12.53 -10.36 15.37
CA TYR A 79 12.37 -11.82 15.33
C TYR A 79 11.15 -12.23 16.14
#